data_AF-A0A524M8P0-F1
#
_entry.id   AF-A0A524M8P0-F1
#
_cell.length_a   1.000
_cell.length_b   1.000
_cell.length_c   1.000
_cell.angle_alpha   90.00
_cell.angle_beta   90.00
_cell.angle_gamma   90.00
#
_symmetry.space_group_name_H-M   'P 1'
#
loop_
_entity.id
_entity.type
_entity.pdbx_description
1 polymer ?
#
loop_
_entity_poly.entity_id
_entity_poly.type
_entity_poly.pdbx_seq_one_letter_code
_entity_poly.pdbx_strand_id
1 'polypeptide(L)'
;MLKRLVTIMTFLLLLTICIACTQAPPASLDTLMANYFAAKGTFSGDKAIQALTYSGAAAEEIASRLRAGREYPADMARGWSVHMIESIDGATRPFHVYIPETYDATQPHAVIVYLHGLVSVVHTVEDLIP
;
A
#
# COMPACT_ATOMS: atom_id res chain seq x y z
N MET A 1 38.65 36.12 25.81
CA MET A 1 37.19 36.11 26.04
C MET A 1 36.39 35.76 24.77
N LEU A 2 36.81 36.23 23.58
CA LEU A 2 36.12 35.97 22.29
C LEU A 2 35.95 34.47 21.93
N LYS A 3 36.96 33.62 22.18
CA LYS A 3 36.88 32.17 21.91
C LYS A 3 35.80 31.44 22.72
N ARG A 4 35.52 31.87 23.95
CA ARG A 4 34.47 31.28 24.81
C ARG A 4 33.06 31.66 24.34
N LEU A 5 32.90 32.87 23.79
CA LEU A 5 31.63 33.35 23.23
C LEU A 5 31.27 32.59 21.95
N VAL A 6 32.25 32.34 21.08
CA VAL A 6 32.04 31.60 19.83
C VAL A 6 31.60 30.15 20.11
N THR A 7 32.23 29.46 21.06
CA THR A 7 31.87 28.08 21.41
C THR A 7 30.46 27.96 22.01
N ILE A 8 30.04 28.92 22.84
CA ILE A 8 28.67 28.93 23.40
C ILE A 8 27.66 29.18 22.29
N MET A 9 27.97 30.06 21.33
CA MET A 9 27.08 30.38 20.22
C MET A 9 26.91 29.20 19.25
N THR A 10 27.98 28.45 18.94
CA THR A 10 27.87 27.22 18.13
C THR A 10 27.13 26.11 18.86
N PHE A 11 27.32 25.97 20.18
CA PHE A 11 26.58 24.98 20.97
C PHE A 11 25.08 25.31 21.05
N LEU A 12 24.72 26.59 21.20
CA LEU A 12 23.33 27.04 21.15
C LEU A 12 22.69 26.80 19.78
N LEU A 13 23.43 27.07 18.69
CA LEU A 13 22.96 26.87 17.31
C LEU A 13 22.69 25.38 17.01
N LEU A 14 23.58 24.49 17.47
CA LEU A 14 23.40 23.03 17.37
C LEU A 14 22.23 22.51 18.22
N LEU A 15 22.00 23.09 19.41
CA LEU A 15 20.88 22.72 20.27
C LEU A 15 19.52 23.11 19.67
N THR A 16 19.42 24.24 18.97
CA THR A 16 18.19 24.65 18.26
C THR A 16 17.82 23.73 17.09
N ILE A 17 18.80 23.11 16.43
CA ILE A 17 18.54 22.20 15.30
C ILE A 17 17.94 20.87 15.77
N CYS A 18 18.30 20.38 16.96
CA CYS A 18 17.73 19.15 17.51
C CYS A 18 16.27 19.30 17.97
N ILE A 19 15.80 20.52 18.30
CA ILE A 19 14.44 20.75 18.82
C ILE A 19 13.41 20.84 17.68
N ALA A 20 13.85 21.06 16.43
CA ALA A 20 12.99 21.14 15.25
C ALA A 20 12.61 19.78 14.64
N CYS A 21 12.83 18.67 15.37
CA CYS A 21 12.29 17.37 14.98
C CYS A 21 10.79 17.33 15.33
N THR A 22 10.01 18.11 14.59
CA THR A 22 8.54 18.07 14.63
C THR A 22 8.13 16.68 14.17
N GLN A 23 7.82 15.79 15.11
CA GLN A 23 7.23 14.49 14.78
C GLN A 23 5.91 14.77 14.06
N ALA A 24 5.82 14.35 12.81
CA ALA A 24 4.56 14.43 12.08
C ALA A 24 3.49 13.72 12.92
N PRO A 25 2.28 14.31 13.04
CA PRO A 25 1.19 13.64 13.74
C PRO A 25 0.98 12.26 13.13
N PRO A 26 0.60 11.26 13.95
CA PRO A 26 0.37 9.91 13.46
C PRO A 26 -0.61 9.95 12.28
N ALA A 27 -0.32 9.16 11.24
CA ALA A 27 -1.15 9.13 10.05
C ALA A 27 -2.59 8.79 10.42
N SER A 28 -3.54 9.55 9.87
CA SER A 28 -4.96 9.26 10.06
C SER A 28 -5.32 7.88 9.53
N LEU A 29 -6.38 7.26 10.05
CA LEU A 29 -6.87 5.99 9.52
C LEU A 29 -7.18 6.08 8.03
N ASP A 30 -7.73 7.20 7.55
CA ASP A 30 -7.98 7.45 6.12
C ASP A 30 -6.70 7.33 5.29
N THR A 31 -5.61 7.94 5.77
CA THR A 31 -4.29 7.87 5.14
C THR A 31 -3.75 6.45 5.14
N LEU A 32 -3.91 5.71 6.25
CA LEU A 32 -3.43 4.33 6.36
C LEU A 32 -4.21 3.39 5.43
N MET A 33 -5.53 3.56 5.33
CA MET A 33 -6.37 2.82 4.39
C MET A 33 -6.01 3.12 2.94
N ALA A 34 -5.80 4.41 2.61
CA ALA A 34 -5.35 4.82 1.28
C ALA A 34 -3.98 4.20 0.93
N ASN A 35 -3.04 4.17 1.89
CA ASN A 35 -1.74 3.54 1.70
C ASN A 35 -1.83 2.03 1.52
N TYR A 36 -2.71 1.36 2.27
CA TYR A 36 -2.99 -0.07 2.11
C TYR A 36 -3.49 -0.39 0.71
N PHE A 37 -4.45 0.39 0.19
CA PHE A 37 -4.92 0.21 -1.18
C PHE A 37 -3.85 0.61 -2.21
N ALA A 38 -3.03 1.64 -1.96
CA ALA A 38 -1.99 2.05 -2.90
C ALA A 38 -0.78 1.10 -2.96
N ALA A 39 -0.62 0.21 -1.97
CA ALA A 39 0.52 -0.70 -1.87
C ALA A 39 0.63 -1.61 -3.10
N LYS A 40 1.86 -1.72 -3.64
CA LYS A 40 2.22 -2.55 -4.78
C LYS A 40 3.26 -3.59 -4.38
N GLY A 41 2.99 -4.86 -4.64
CA GLY A 41 3.87 -5.96 -4.26
C GLY A 41 3.82 -6.29 -2.77
N THR A 42 4.41 -7.42 -2.40
CA THR A 42 4.33 -8.02 -1.06
C THR A 42 4.92 -7.13 0.02
N PHE A 43 6.14 -6.62 -0.18
CA PHE A 43 6.84 -5.83 0.82
C PHE A 43 6.13 -4.52 1.23
N SER A 44 5.54 -3.81 0.26
CA SER A 44 4.80 -2.58 0.60
C SER A 44 3.43 -2.89 1.21
N GLY A 45 2.82 -4.03 0.82
CA GLY A 45 1.60 -4.55 1.44
C GLY A 45 1.81 -4.88 2.92
N ASP A 46 2.87 -5.61 3.25
CA ASP A 46 3.19 -6.00 4.63
C ASP A 46 3.37 -4.78 5.54
N LYS A 47 4.08 -3.76 5.05
CA LYS A 47 4.24 -2.48 5.77
C LYS A 47 2.91 -1.77 6.00
N ALA A 48 2.03 -1.75 5.00
CA ALA A 48 0.73 -1.09 5.12
C ALA A 48 -0.21 -1.85 6.08
N ILE A 49 -0.19 -3.19 6.03
CA ILE A 49 -0.91 -4.06 7.00
C ILE A 49 -0.40 -3.79 8.42
N GLN A 50 0.91 -3.74 8.59
CA GLN A 50 1.54 -3.46 9.88
C GLN A 50 1.14 -2.08 10.42
N ALA A 51 1.13 -1.06 9.57
CA ALA A 51 0.72 0.29 9.94
C ALA A 51 -0.75 0.36 10.37
N LEU A 52 -1.66 -0.36 9.70
CA LEU A 52 -3.06 -0.49 10.11
C LEU A 52 -3.18 -1.22 11.46
N THR A 53 -2.42 -2.31 11.63
CA THR A 53 -2.43 -3.12 12.86
C THR A 53 -1.98 -2.32 14.07
N TYR A 54 -0.99 -1.44 13.91
CA TYR A 54 -0.46 -0.59 14.99
C TYR A 54 -1.11 0.80 15.07
N SER A 55 -2.14 1.08 14.27
CA SER A 55 -2.82 2.39 14.26
C SER A 55 -3.60 2.69 15.54
N GLY A 56 -3.96 1.67 16.31
CA GLY A 56 -4.84 1.79 17.47
C GLY A 56 -6.33 1.97 17.11
N ALA A 57 -6.68 1.97 15.83
CA ALA A 57 -8.07 1.99 15.39
C ALA A 57 -8.80 0.68 15.75
N ALA A 58 -10.11 0.76 15.94
CA ALA A 58 -10.92 -0.42 16.24
C ALA A 58 -10.89 -1.41 15.08
N ALA A 59 -10.74 -2.70 15.39
CA ALA A 59 -10.69 -3.76 14.38
C ALA A 59 -11.97 -3.81 13.55
N GLU A 60 -13.12 -3.54 14.16
CA GLU A 60 -14.43 -3.48 13.52
C GLU A 60 -14.51 -2.35 12.49
N GLU A 61 -13.90 -1.19 12.79
CA GLU A 61 -13.86 -0.05 11.87
C GLU A 61 -12.97 -0.38 10.66
N ILE A 62 -11.77 -0.92 10.89
CA ILE A 62 -10.87 -1.37 9.83
C ILE A 62 -11.58 -2.43 8.95
N ALA A 63 -12.20 -3.43 9.58
CA ALA A 63 -12.91 -4.49 8.87
C ALA A 63 -14.10 -3.95 8.05
N SER A 64 -14.85 -2.98 8.58
CA SER A 64 -15.93 -2.32 7.86
C SER A 64 -15.41 -1.60 6.60
N ARG A 65 -14.33 -0.83 6.72
CA ARG A 65 -13.73 -0.10 5.58
C ARG A 65 -13.10 -1.04 4.56
N LEU A 66 -12.46 -2.13 4.99
CA LEU A 66 -11.94 -3.16 4.08
C LEU A 66 -13.06 -3.84 3.29
N ARG A 67 -14.22 -4.08 3.91
CA ARG A 67 -15.40 -4.64 3.23
C ARG A 67 -16.05 -3.65 2.26
N ALA A 68 -16.04 -2.36 2.58
CA ALA A 68 -16.47 -1.32 1.64
C ALA A 68 -15.56 -1.28 0.39
N GLY A 69 -14.29 -1.66 0.54
CA GLY A 69 -13.37 -1.83 -0.56
C GLY A 69 -12.74 -0.51 -1.00
N ARG A 70 -12.20 -0.52 -2.23
CA ARG A 70 -11.58 0.66 -2.83
C ARG A 70 -12.62 1.46 -3.60
N GLU A 71 -12.56 2.78 -3.45
CA GLU A 71 -13.25 3.71 -4.35
C GLU A 71 -12.48 3.85 -5.66
N TYR A 72 -13.17 3.67 -6.78
CA TYR A 72 -12.62 3.83 -8.12
C TYR A 72 -13.17 5.11 -8.75
N PRO A 73 -12.35 5.85 -9.52
CA PRO A 73 -12.78 7.13 -10.05
C PRO A 73 -13.77 6.97 -11.22
N ALA A 74 -14.59 7.98 -11.46
CA ALA A 74 -15.61 7.94 -12.51
C ALA A 74 -15.04 8.01 -13.94
N ASP A 75 -13.78 8.45 -14.09
CA ASP A 75 -13.08 8.65 -15.36
C ASP A 75 -12.26 7.43 -15.82
N MET A 76 -12.53 6.25 -15.26
CA MET A 76 -11.89 5.00 -15.68
C MET A 76 -12.16 4.70 -17.17
N ALA A 77 -11.12 4.27 -17.88
CA ALA A 77 -11.22 3.87 -19.28
C ALA A 77 -12.13 2.63 -19.42
N ARG A 78 -13.17 2.76 -20.25
CA ARG A 78 -14.15 1.69 -20.51
C ARG A 78 -13.64 0.72 -21.57
N GLY A 79 -14.28 -0.43 -21.65
CA GLY A 79 -13.89 -1.51 -22.54
C GLY A 79 -12.73 -2.33 -21.98
N TRP A 80 -12.01 -3.01 -22.88
CA TRP A 80 -10.89 -3.87 -22.52
C TRP A 80 -9.60 -3.08 -22.37
N SER A 81 -8.86 -3.37 -21.30
CA SER A 81 -7.50 -2.91 -21.08
C SER A 81 -6.59 -4.08 -20.69
N VAL A 82 -5.33 -4.00 -21.10
CA VAL A 82 -4.30 -5.00 -20.77
C VAL A 82 -3.34 -4.37 -19.78
N HIS A 83 -3.08 -5.08 -18.69
CA HIS A 83 -2.19 -4.68 -17.63
C HIS A 83 -1.16 -5.77 -17.39
N MET A 84 -0.04 -5.42 -16.78
CA MET A 84 1.03 -6.37 -16.46
C MET A 84 1.11 -6.55 -14.94
N ILE A 85 1.21 -7.80 -14.50
CA ILE A 85 1.44 -8.16 -13.10
C ILE A 85 2.72 -8.97 -12.97
N GLU A 86 3.56 -8.64 -12.00
CA GLU A 86 4.68 -9.48 -11.58
C GLU A 86 4.15 -10.58 -10.68
N SER A 87 4.40 -11.83 -11.07
CA SER A 87 4.01 -13.03 -10.34
C SER A 87 5.07 -13.41 -9.30
N ILE A 88 4.72 -14.33 -8.39
CA ILE A 88 5.62 -14.76 -7.30
C ILE A 88 6.91 -15.46 -7.80
N ASP A 89 6.89 -15.95 -9.04
CA ASP A 89 8.04 -16.54 -9.75
C ASP A 89 8.95 -15.47 -10.40
N GLY A 90 8.64 -14.18 -10.21
CA GLY A 90 9.33 -13.05 -10.85
C GLY A 90 8.94 -12.85 -12.32
N ALA A 91 8.06 -13.71 -12.88
CA ALA A 91 7.61 -13.55 -14.26
C ALA A 91 6.54 -12.46 -14.35
N THR A 92 6.63 -11.62 -15.38
CA THR A 92 5.57 -10.65 -15.68
C THR A 92 4.53 -11.29 -16.60
N ARG A 93 3.25 -11.24 -16.21
CA ARG A 93 2.14 -11.83 -16.97
C ARG A 93 1.10 -10.75 -17.31
N PRO A 94 0.52 -10.77 -18.52
CA PRO A 94 -0.59 -9.89 -18.84
C PRO A 94 -1.87 -10.36 -18.14
N PHE A 95 -2.68 -9.42 -17.68
CA PHE A 95 -4.06 -9.65 -17.28
C PHE A 95 -4.97 -8.63 -17.96
N HIS A 96 -6.20 -9.05 -18.25
CA HIS A 96 -7.19 -8.25 -18.95
C HIS A 96 -8.21 -7.73 -17.96
N VAL A 97 -8.58 -6.45 -18.08
CA VAL A 97 -9.65 -5.82 -17.30
C VAL A 97 -10.67 -5.28 -18.28
N TYR A 98 -11.93 -5.68 -18.09
CA TYR A 98 -13.06 -5.11 -18.80
C TYR A 98 -13.86 -4.21 -17.87
N ILE A 99 -14.07 -2.96 -18.29
CA ILE A 99 -14.97 -2.02 -17.61
C ILE A 99 -16.17 -1.78 -18.52
N PRO A 100 -17.42 -2.05 -18.07
CA PRO A 100 -18.58 -1.91 -18.92
C PRO A 100 -18.83 -0.45 -19.30
N GLU A 101 -19.47 -0.21 -20.45
CA GLU A 101 -19.82 1.15 -20.90
C GLU A 101 -20.77 1.86 -19.94
N THR A 102 -21.55 1.09 -19.18
CA THR A 102 -22.50 1.55 -18.16
C THR A 102 -21.86 1.72 -16.79
N TYR A 103 -20.52 1.73 -16.69
CA TYR A 103 -19.84 1.91 -15.42
C TYR A 103 -20.21 3.25 -14.78
N ASP A 104 -20.63 3.18 -13.52
CA ASP A 104 -20.99 4.30 -12.67
C ASP A 104 -20.32 4.10 -11.31
N ALA A 105 -19.38 4.97 -10.95
CA ALA A 105 -18.61 4.89 -9.71
C ALA A 105 -19.48 5.06 -8.44
N THR A 106 -20.71 5.55 -8.56
CA THR A 106 -21.64 5.69 -7.43
C THR A 106 -22.41 4.41 -7.11
N GLN A 107 -22.30 3.39 -7.97
CA GLN A 107 -22.98 2.12 -7.83
C GLN A 107 -21.99 1.01 -7.47
N PRO A 108 -22.37 0.04 -6.62
CA PRO A 108 -21.56 -1.14 -6.40
C PRO A 108 -21.54 -2.01 -7.67
N HIS A 109 -20.34 -2.36 -8.14
CA HIS A 109 -20.14 -3.28 -9.27
C HIS A 109 -19.51 -4.57 -8.80
N ALA A 110 -20.01 -5.70 -9.27
CA ALA A 110 -19.38 -6.99 -9.02
C ALA A 110 -18.10 -7.13 -9.85
N VAL A 111 -17.00 -7.51 -9.20
CA VAL A 111 -15.75 -7.86 -9.88
C VAL A 111 -15.76 -9.36 -10.15
N ILE A 112 -15.70 -9.74 -11.43
CA ILE A 112 -15.59 -11.14 -11.84
C ILE A 112 -14.16 -11.40 -12.25
N VAL A 113 -13.49 -12.30 -11.53
CA VAL A 113 -12.11 -12.71 -11.81
C VAL A 113 -12.15 -14.04 -12.56
N TYR A 114 -11.79 -13.99 -13.85
CA TYR A 114 -11.59 -15.19 -14.65
C TYR A 114 -10.12 -15.60 -14.63
N LEU A 115 -9.81 -16.59 -13.79
CA LEU A 115 -8.50 -17.21 -13.78
C LEU A 115 -8.47 -18.31 -14.84
N HIS A 116 -7.45 -18.25 -15.69
CA HIS A 116 -7.08 -19.35 -16.56
C HIS A 116 -6.57 -20.45 -15.64
N GLY A 117 -7.27 -21.59 -15.62
CA GLY A 117 -7.16 -22.59 -14.55
C GLY A 117 -5.75 -23.14 -14.33
N LEU A 118 -5.45 -23.39 -13.04
CA LEU A 118 -4.41 -24.29 -12.51
C LEU A 118 -3.09 -24.34 -13.31
N VAL A 119 -2.22 -23.35 -13.12
CA VAL A 119 -0.78 -23.66 -13.14
C VAL A 119 -0.49 -24.32 -11.80
N SER A 120 -0.52 -25.66 -11.78
CA SER A 120 -0.11 -26.46 -10.64
C SER A 120 1.33 -26.11 -10.28
N VAL A 121 1.56 -25.44 -9.14
CA VAL A 121 2.89 -25.47 -8.51
C VAL A 121 3.00 -26.82 -7.82
N VAL A 122 3.22 -27.88 -8.60
CA VAL A 122 3.84 -29.10 -8.06
C VAL A 122 5.31 -28.74 -7.89
N HIS A 123 5.65 -28.12 -6.76
CA HIS A 123 6.91 -28.46 -6.13
C HIS A 123 6.58 -29.57 -5.16
N THR A 124 6.65 -30.80 -5.69
CA THR A 124 6.77 -31.99 -4.86
C THR A 124 7.98 -31.80 -3.95
N VAL A 125 7.86 -32.29 -2.72
CA VAL A 125 8.85 -32.26 -1.63
C VAL A 125 10.10 -33.12 -1.95
N GLU A 126 10.30 -33.52 -3.21
CA GLU A 126 11.29 -34.51 -3.64
C GLU A 126 12.59 -33.89 -4.19
N ASP A 127 12.61 -32.57 -4.47
CA ASP A 127 13.82 -31.88 -4.95
C ASP A 127 14.71 -31.32 -3.82
N LEU A 128 14.45 -31.73 -2.56
CA LEU A 128 15.16 -31.26 -1.36
C LEU A 128 15.99 -32.35 -0.66
N ILE A 129 16.51 -33.36 -1.36
CA ILE A 129 17.49 -34.31 -0.79
C ILE A 129 18.50 -34.74 -1.88
N PRO A 130 19.81 -34.64 -1.59
CA PRO A 130 20.58 -35.86 -1.33
C PRO A 130 20.80 -36.12 0.16
#